data_AF-A0A523Q9G0-F1
#
_entry.id   AF-A0A523Q9G0-F1
#
_cell.length_a   1.000
_cell.length_b   1.000
_cell.length_c   1.000
_cell.angle_alpha   90.00
_cell.angle_beta   90.00
_cell.angle_gamma   90.00
#
_symmetry.space_group_name_H-M   'P 1'
#
loop_
_entity.id
_entity.type
_entity.pdbx_description
1 polymer ?
#
loop_
_entity_poly.entity_id
_entity_poly.type
_entity_poly.pdbx_seq_one_letter_code
_entity_poly.pdbx_strand_id
1 'polypeptide(L)'
;MDHWVFDLAVTLNDWCVDLGHGQLRPEAAQALCEGYAESRAQAGQPVMAAEWRLLPAMRRLAALRFWLSRLADWHLPRAASLLTPKDPAHLERVLQDCRQQPWHPAL
;
A
#
# COMPACT_ATOMS: atom_id res chain seq x y z
N MET A 1 5.15 -18.14 1.16
CA MET A 1 5.53 -16.87 0.51
C MET A 1 5.53 -15.85 1.62
N ASP A 2 6.67 -15.24 1.97
CA ASP A 2 6.71 -14.32 3.11
C ASP A 2 5.83 -13.08 2.84
N HIS A 3 4.79 -12.94 3.65
CA HIS A 3 3.68 -11.99 3.50
C HIS A 3 4.08 -10.54 3.85
N TRP A 4 5.28 -10.37 4.41
CA TRP A 4 5.74 -9.16 5.06
C TRP A 4 5.87 -7.94 4.16
N VAL A 5 6.45 -8.11 2.96
CA VAL A 5 6.56 -7.00 1.98
C VAL A 5 5.19 -6.56 1.48
N PHE A 6 4.21 -7.48 1.44
CA PHE A 6 2.85 -7.14 1.07
C PHE A 6 2.15 -6.36 2.20
N ASP A 7 2.28 -6.80 3.45
CA ASP A 7 1.74 -6.06 4.60
C ASP A 7 2.35 -4.65 4.73
N LEU A 8 3.65 -4.51 4.48
CA LEU A 8 4.32 -3.21 4.41
C LEU A 8 3.74 -2.35 3.28
N ALA A 9 3.53 -2.93 2.09
CA ALA A 9 2.94 -2.23 0.96
C ALA A 9 1.49 -1.76 1.24
N VAL A 10 0.69 -2.57 1.93
CA VAL A 10 -0.65 -2.17 2.40
C VAL A 10 -0.56 -1.00 3.35
N THR A 11 0.32 -1.09 4.35
CA THR A 11 0.52 -0.03 5.35
C THR A 11 0.96 1.29 4.69
N LEU A 12 1.91 1.24 3.76
CA LEU A 12 2.36 2.42 3.02
C LEU A 12 1.23 3.09 2.22
N ASN A 13 0.39 2.29 1.56
CA ASN A 13 -0.72 2.80 0.77
C ASN A 13 -1.84 3.41 1.62
N ASP A 14 -1.94 3.05 2.90
CA ASP A 14 -2.96 3.57 3.82
C ASP A 14 -2.44 4.80 4.61
N TRP A 15 -1.17 4.76 5.06
CA TRP A 15 -0.64 5.74 6.02
C TRP A 15 0.26 6.80 5.39
N CYS A 16 0.83 6.51 4.22
CA CYS A 16 1.85 7.35 3.59
C CYS A 16 1.37 7.97 2.27
N VAL A 17 0.06 8.12 2.07
CA VAL A 17 -0.51 8.77 0.89
C VAL A 17 -1.27 10.05 1.24
N ASP A 18 -1.29 11.00 0.33
CA ASP A 18 -2.22 12.13 0.38
C ASP A 18 -3.64 11.64 0.07
N LEU A 19 -4.60 11.90 0.97
CA LEU A 19 -5.96 11.39 0.83
C LEU A 19 -6.70 12.02 -0.36
N GLY A 20 -6.39 13.29 -0.68
CA GLY A 20 -7.00 14.01 -1.79
C GLY A 20 -6.54 13.46 -3.14
N HIS A 21 -5.23 13.33 -3.32
CA HIS A 21 -4.60 13.08 -4.62
C HIS A 21 -4.06 11.67 -4.81
N GLY A 22 -3.97 10.86 -3.73
CA GLY A 22 -3.45 9.49 -3.76
C GLY A 22 -1.94 9.37 -3.93
N GLN A 23 -1.23 10.49 -3.95
CA GLN A 23 0.22 10.55 -4.11
C GLN A 23 0.93 10.06 -2.86
N LEU A 24 2.01 9.29 -3.02
CA LEU A 24 2.87 8.94 -1.89
C LEU A 24 3.48 10.21 -1.27
N ARG A 25 3.52 10.28 0.06
CA ARG A 25 4.29 11.23 0.86
C ARG A 25 5.66 10.60 1.16
N PRO A 26 6.75 10.97 0.45
CA PRO A 26 8.01 10.25 0.52
C PRO A 26 8.65 10.28 1.92
N GLU A 27 8.54 11.40 2.64
CA GLU A 27 9.09 11.54 3.99
C GLU A 27 8.45 10.57 4.98
N ALA A 28 7.12 10.46 4.96
CA ALA A 28 6.39 9.52 5.81
C ALA A 28 6.66 8.06 5.41
N ALA A 29 6.74 7.78 4.10
CA ALA A 29 7.05 6.45 3.60
C ALA A 29 8.47 6.01 4.00
N GLN A 30 9.44 6.91 3.89
CA GLN A 30 10.83 6.67 4.29
C GLN A 30 10.92 6.37 5.78
N ALA A 31 10.34 7.21 6.64
CA ALA A 31 10.35 7.01 8.09
C ALA A 31 9.70 5.68 8.50
N LEU A 32 8.61 5.29 7.82
CA LEU A 32 7.95 4.00 8.05
C LEU A 32 8.85 2.83 7.65
N CYS A 33 9.50 2.91 6.48
CA CYS A 33 10.43 1.87 6.02
C CYS A 33 11.66 1.73 6.93
N GLU A 34 12.21 2.85 7.42
CA GLU A 34 13.32 2.87 8.38
C GLU A 34 12.94 2.16 9.69
N GLY A 35 11.82 2.56 10.31
CA GLY A 35 11.34 1.93 11.54
C GLY A 35 11.01 0.44 11.36
N TYR A 36 10.44 0.07 10.20
CA TYR A 36 10.20 -1.32 9.85
C TYR A 36 11.51 -2.12 9.73
N ALA A 37 12.52 -1.57 9.05
CA ALA A 37 13.82 -2.20 8.88
C ALA A 37 14.53 -2.40 10.22
N GLU A 38 14.51 -1.40 11.09
CA GLU A 38 15.08 -1.45 12.44
C GLU A 38 14.38 -2.54 13.27
N SER A 39 13.05 -2.55 13.30
CA SER A 39 12.26 -3.54 14.05
C SER A 39 12.56 -4.97 13.58
N ARG A 40 12.64 -5.19 12.25
CA ARG A 40 13.00 -6.48 11.65
C ARG A 40 14.42 -6.92 12.02
N ALA A 41 15.38 -5.99 12.05
CA ALA A 41 16.74 -6.28 12.48
C ALA A 41 16.81 -6.66 13.98
N GLN A 42 16.10 -5.94 14.85
CA GLN A 42 16.01 -6.25 16.29
C GLN A 42 15.38 -7.62 16.55
N ALA A 43 14.44 -8.05 15.70
CA ALA A 43 13.83 -9.38 15.75
C ALA A 43 14.73 -10.50 15.19
N GLY A 44 15.96 -10.20 14.78
CA GLY A 44 16.90 -11.18 14.22
C GLY A 44 16.57 -11.58 12.77
N GLN A 45 15.73 -10.82 12.07
CA GLN A 45 15.29 -11.10 10.70
C GLN A 45 15.43 -9.87 9.80
N PRO A 46 16.67 -9.36 9.56
CA PRO A 46 16.90 -8.16 8.77
C PRO A 46 16.23 -8.23 7.39
N VAL A 47 15.75 -7.09 6.91
CA VAL A 47 15.09 -7.01 5.60
C VAL A 47 16.11 -7.23 4.50
N MET A 48 15.81 -8.13 3.57
CA MET A 48 16.67 -8.43 2.43
C MET A 48 16.54 -7.37 1.34
N ALA A 49 17.62 -7.12 0.60
CA ALA A 49 17.60 -6.21 -0.56
C ALA A 49 16.53 -6.57 -1.62
N ALA A 50 16.21 -7.86 -1.76
CA ALA A 50 15.14 -8.33 -2.63
C ALA A 50 13.75 -7.84 -2.19
N GLU A 51 13.48 -7.74 -0.88
CA GLU A 51 12.22 -7.22 -0.36
C GLU A 51 12.05 -5.73 -0.75
N TRP A 52 13.10 -4.92 -0.57
CA TRP A 52 13.09 -3.50 -0.99
C TRP A 52 12.95 -3.31 -2.49
N ARG A 53 13.58 -4.19 -3.29
CA ARG A 53 13.44 -4.18 -4.75
C ARG A 53 12.02 -4.54 -5.20
N LEU A 54 11.34 -5.44 -4.47
CA LEU A 54 9.96 -5.85 -4.78
C LEU A 54 8.89 -4.86 -4.30
N LEU A 55 9.23 -3.99 -3.35
CA LEU A 55 8.27 -3.10 -2.69
C LEU A 55 7.39 -2.26 -3.65
N PRO A 56 7.89 -1.62 -4.72
CA PRO A 56 7.01 -0.87 -5.63
C PRO A 56 5.98 -1.75 -6.34
N ALA A 57 6.38 -2.96 -6.74
CA ALA A 57 5.46 -3.92 -7.36
C ALA A 57 4.40 -4.39 -6.36
N MET A 58 4.80 -4.61 -5.10
CA MET A 58 3.88 -4.98 -4.02
C MET A 58 2.91 -3.85 -3.67
N ARG A 59 3.37 -2.59 -3.65
CA ARG A 59 2.49 -1.41 -3.50
C ARG A 59 1.43 -1.34 -4.58
N ARG A 60 1.82 -1.55 -5.84
CA ARG A 60 0.88 -1.60 -6.96
C ARG A 60 -0.12 -2.76 -6.82
N LEU A 61 0.35 -3.95 -6.44
CA LEU A 61 -0.51 -5.12 -6.24
C LEU A 61 -1.53 -4.89 -5.11
N ALA A 62 -1.09 -4.33 -3.98
CA ALA A 62 -1.94 -3.99 -2.86
C ALA A 62 -3.01 -2.96 -3.28
N ALA A 63 -2.60 -1.86 -3.93
CA ALA A 63 -3.53 -0.84 -4.42
C ALA A 63 -4.58 -1.43 -5.37
N LEU A 64 -4.17 -2.28 -6.31
CA LEU A 64 -5.07 -2.98 -7.23
C LEU A 64 -6.07 -3.87 -6.48
N ARG A 65 -5.59 -4.69 -5.54
CA ARG A 65 -6.45 -5.60 -4.77
C ARG A 65 -7.53 -4.84 -4.00
N PHE A 66 -7.15 -3.76 -3.31
CA PHE A 66 -8.10 -2.95 -2.54
C PHE A 66 -9.05 -2.16 -3.44
N TRP A 67 -8.57 -1.61 -4.55
CA TRP A 67 -9.42 -0.92 -5.52
C TRP A 67 -10.47 -1.87 -6.12
N LEU A 68 -10.09 -3.09 -6.53
CA LEU A 68 -11.03 -4.10 -7.02
C LEU A 68 -12.07 -4.49 -5.97
N SER A 69 -11.68 -4.66 -4.71
CA SER A 69 -12.63 -4.89 -3.61
C SER A 69 -13.62 -3.74 -3.51
N ARG A 70 -13.15 -2.49 -3.58
CA ARG A 70 -14.01 -1.32 -3.46
C ARG A 70 -14.95 -1.14 -4.64
N LEU A 71 -14.48 -1.43 -5.85
CA LEU A 71 -15.30 -1.45 -7.05
C LEU A 71 -16.41 -2.50 -6.95
N ALA A 72 -16.08 -3.70 -6.45
CA ALA A 72 -17.09 -4.73 -6.23
C ALA A 72 -18.14 -4.29 -5.20
N ASP A 73 -17.71 -3.72 -4.07
CA ASP A 73 -18.63 -3.18 -3.05
C ASP A 73 -19.54 -2.07 -3.61
N TRP A 74 -19.02 -1.25 -4.52
CA TRP A 74 -19.75 -0.13 -5.13
C TRP A 74 -20.75 -0.58 -6.21
N HIS A 75 -20.37 -1.51 -7.07
CA HIS A 75 -21.17 -1.91 -8.24
C HIS A 75 -22.04 -3.15 -8.02
N LEU A 76 -21.77 -3.96 -6.99
CA LEU A 76 -22.50 -5.18 -6.67
C LEU A 76 -23.10 -5.13 -5.25
N PRO A 77 -23.97 -4.15 -4.94
CA PRO A 77 -24.51 -3.99 -3.59
C PRO A 77 -25.37 -5.20 -3.20
N ARG A 78 -25.07 -5.78 -2.04
CA ARG A 78 -25.85 -6.90 -1.47
C ARG A 78 -27.15 -6.38 -0.88
N ALA A 79 -28.25 -7.12 -1.09
CA ALA A 79 -29.60 -6.75 -0.68
C ALA A 79 -29.78 -6.46 0.84
N ALA A 80 -28.81 -6.85 1.68
CA ALA A 80 -28.83 -6.64 3.13
C ALA A 80 -27.61 -5.84 3.65
N SER A 81 -26.97 -5.01 2.82
CA SER A 81 -25.84 -4.19 3.27
C SER A 81 -26.33 -2.96 4.04
N LEU A 82 -26.09 -2.90 5.35
CA LEU A 82 -26.20 -1.68 6.17
C LEU A 82 -25.05 -0.69 5.92
N LEU A 83 -24.01 -1.10 5.19
CA LEU A 83 -22.82 -0.31 4.94
C LEU A 83 -22.99 0.52 3.66
N THR A 84 -22.79 1.83 3.80
CA THR A 84 -22.63 2.74 2.66
C THR A 84 -21.31 2.42 1.96
N PRO A 85 -21.31 2.09 0.65
CA PRO A 85 -20.10 1.88 -0.12
C PRO A 85 -19.22 3.14 -0.07
N LYS A 86 -17.91 2.98 0.15
CA LYS A 86 -16.97 4.11 0.06
C LYS A 86 -16.58 4.36 -1.39
N ASP A 87 -16.29 5.60 -1.74
CA ASP A 87 -15.84 5.98 -3.08
C ASP A 87 -14.56 5.21 -3.49
N PRO A 88 -14.56 4.44 -4.61
CA PRO A 88 -13.38 3.75 -5.12
C PRO A 88 -12.29 4.67 -5.68
N ALA A 89 -12.61 5.93 -6.01
CA ALA A 89 -11.70 6.83 -6.70
C ALA A 89 -10.41 7.12 -5.91
N HIS A 90 -10.47 7.09 -4.57
CA HIS A 90 -9.26 7.24 -3.76
C HIS A 90 -8.22 6.14 -4.04
N LEU A 91 -8.65 4.87 -4.03
CA LEU A 91 -7.77 3.73 -4.28
C LEU A 91 -7.32 3.68 -5.74
N GLU A 92 -8.15 4.17 -6.66
CA GLU A 92 -7.76 4.34 -8.06
C GLU A 92 -6.58 5.31 -8.20
N ARG A 93 -6.64 6.47 -7.54
CA ARG A 93 -5.55 7.46 -7.55
C ARG A 93 -4.26 6.89 -6.98
N VAL A 94 -4.33 6.15 -5.86
CA VAL A 94 -3.16 5.45 -5.29
C VAL A 94 -2.58 4.42 -6.26
N LEU A 95 -3.43 3.65 -6.98
CA LEU A 95 -2.98 2.70 -7.99
C LEU A 95 -2.31 3.40 -9.19
N GLN A 96 -2.85 4.55 -9.61
CA GLN A 96 -2.27 5.35 -10.69
C GLN A 96 -0.90 5.90 -10.27
N ASP A 97 -0.76 6.44 -9.05
CA ASP A 97 0.51 6.88 -8.48
C ASP A 97 1.55 5.75 -8.45
N CYS A 98 1.19 4.58 -7.91
CA CYS A 98 2.06 3.41 -7.88
C CYS A 98 2.55 2.96 -9.28
N ARG A 99 1.77 3.23 -10.34
CA ARG A 99 2.14 2.91 -11.73
C ARG A 99 3.04 3.97 -12.35
N GLN A 100 2.78 5.24 -12.04
CA GLN A 100 3.44 6.38 -12.68
C GLN A 100 4.74 6.77 -11.97
N GLN A 101 4.80 6.58 -10.65
CA GLN A 101 5.92 6.96 -9.79
C GLN A 101 6.34 5.78 -8.90
N PRO A 102 6.99 4.73 -9.46
CA PRO A 102 7.57 3.67 -8.64
C PRO A 102 8.57 4.26 -7.65
N TRP A 103 8.36 4.01 -6.37
CA TRP A 103 9.17 4.57 -5.29
C TRP A 103 9.86 3.47 -4.48
N HIS A 104 11.12 3.73 -4.13
CA HIS A 104 11.92 2.88 -3.24
C HIS A 104 12.42 3.72 -2.05
N PRO A 105 12.51 3.13 -0.85
CA PRO A 105 13.16 3.77 0.28
C PRO A 105 14.68 3.88 0.05
N ALA A 106 15.29 4.92 0.60
CA ALA A 106 16.74 5.09 0.65
C ALA A 106 17.30 4.39 1.89
N LEU A 107 17.54 3.07 1.79
CA LEU A 107 18.06 2.19 2.86
C LEU A 107 19.31 1.43 2.41
#